data_AF-A0A7Z9XSL6-F1
#
_entry.id   AF-A0A7Z9XSL6-F1
#
_cell.length_a   1.000
_cell.length_b   1.000
_cell.length_c   1.000
_cell.angle_alpha   90.00
_cell.angle_beta   90.00
_cell.angle_gamma   90.00
#
_symmetry.space_group_name_H-M   'P 1'
#
loop_
_entity.id
_entity.type
_entity.pdbx_description
1 polymer ?
#
loop_
_entity_poly.entity_id
_entity_poly.type
_entity_poly.pdbx_seq_one_letter_code
_entity_poly.pdbx_strand_id
1 'polypeptide(L)'
;DGELANRLMHPRQLIEREYAVRVHGRVSEDMLKQLVQGVELEDGPARFEEVVFSGGEGSNQWYHVVLMEGRKREVRRMWEAVGVVVNRLKRVRYGPIILDSKVKSGMWRELEKSEQKDLLRITGLRDKRRWGTLKRPGSRLEKKSRPSPWARK
;
A
#
# COMPACT_ATOMS: atom_id res chain seq x y z
N ASP A 1 -14.98 5.15 -1.89
CA ASP A 1 -15.75 3.89 -1.78
C ASP A 1 -15.32 3.21 -0.49
N GLY A 2 -16.13 3.34 0.57
CA GLY A 2 -15.77 2.85 1.91
C GLY A 2 -15.74 1.34 2.04
N GLU A 3 -16.56 0.62 1.27
CA GLU A 3 -16.62 -0.84 1.30
C GLU A 3 -15.35 -1.46 0.70
N LEU A 4 -14.87 -0.92 -0.42
CA LEU A 4 -13.60 -1.38 -0.99
C LEU A 4 -12.44 -1.08 -0.03
N ALA A 5 -12.39 0.12 0.54
CA ALA A 5 -11.35 0.49 1.50
C ALA A 5 -11.36 -0.44 2.72
N ASN A 6 -12.53 -0.74 3.27
CA ASN A 6 -12.68 -1.66 4.40
C ASN A 6 -12.15 -3.05 4.06
N ARG A 7 -12.54 -3.63 2.92
CA ARG A 7 -12.00 -4.93 2.48
C ARG A 7 -10.48 -4.88 2.32
N LEU A 8 -9.96 -3.85 1.67
CA LEU A 8 -8.52 -3.73 1.47
C LEU A 8 -7.75 -3.65 2.79
N MET A 9 -8.32 -3.06 3.84
CA MET A 9 -7.66 -2.87 5.14
C MET A 9 -7.93 -4.01 6.13
N HIS A 10 -9.02 -4.77 5.99
CA HIS A 10 -9.42 -5.74 6.99
C HIS A 10 -8.44 -6.94 7.05
N PRO A 11 -7.90 -7.31 8.24
CA PRO A 11 -6.89 -8.36 8.37
C PRO A 11 -7.28 -9.72 7.75
N ARG A 12 -8.56 -10.08 7.85
CA ARG A 12 -9.12 -11.31 7.23
C ARG A 12 -8.89 -11.46 5.72
N GLN A 13 -8.61 -10.37 5.00
CA GLN A 13 -8.37 -10.46 3.55
C GLN A 13 -6.94 -10.89 3.22
N LEU A 14 -6.02 -10.92 4.20
CA LEU A 14 -4.63 -11.37 4.03
C LEU A 14 -3.93 -10.75 2.80
N ILE A 15 -4.25 -9.49 2.52
CA ILE A 15 -3.73 -8.81 1.34
C ILE A 15 -2.25 -8.52 1.56
N GLU A 16 -1.44 -9.06 0.67
CA GLU A 16 0.00 -8.89 0.69
C GLU A 16 0.41 -7.42 0.60
N ARG A 17 1.45 -7.09 1.36
CA ARG A 17 2.11 -5.80 1.37
C ARG A 17 3.59 -6.05 1.25
N GLU A 18 4.19 -5.46 0.24
CA GLU A 18 5.62 -5.58 0.00
C GLU A 18 6.33 -4.27 0.33
N TYR A 19 7.43 -4.37 1.06
CA TYR A 19 8.24 -3.24 1.46
C TYR A 19 9.66 -3.42 0.97
N ALA A 20 10.21 -2.36 0.38
CA ALA A 20 11.64 -2.17 0.28
C ALA A 20 12.15 -1.55 1.58
N VAL A 21 13.05 -2.27 2.25
CA VAL A 21 13.57 -1.93 3.58
C VAL A 21 15.07 -1.75 3.45
N ARG A 22 15.58 -0.60 3.90
CA ARG A 22 17.01 -0.41 4.11
C ARG A 22 17.31 -0.56 5.58
N VAL A 23 18.13 -1.55 5.91
CA VAL A 23 18.58 -1.83 7.26
C VAL A 23 20.00 -1.33 7.50
N HIS A 24 20.35 -1.10 8.76
CA HIS A 24 21.71 -0.79 9.19
C HIS A 24 22.20 -1.83 10.20
N GLY A 25 23.33 -2.46 9.85
CA GLY A 25 23.92 -3.56 10.60
C GLY A 25 24.24 -4.75 9.70
N ARG A 26 24.85 -5.77 10.29
CA ARG A 26 25.15 -7.03 9.61
C ARG A 26 23.95 -7.96 9.74
N VAL A 27 23.39 -8.39 8.61
CA VAL A 27 22.33 -9.40 8.58
C VAL A 27 22.96 -10.76 8.30
N SER A 28 22.75 -11.72 9.19
CA SER A 28 23.18 -13.11 9.00
C SER A 28 22.05 -13.96 8.42
N GLU A 29 22.39 -15.11 7.84
CA GLU A 29 21.39 -16.07 7.35
C GLU A 29 20.46 -16.56 8.46
N ASP A 30 20.96 -16.74 9.68
CA ASP A 30 20.14 -17.20 10.80
C ASP A 30 19.11 -16.15 11.22
N MET A 31 19.44 -14.86 11.10
CA MET A 31 18.47 -13.78 11.32
C MET A 31 17.38 -13.79 10.25
N LEU A 32 17.74 -14.04 8.98
CA LEU A 32 16.76 -14.18 7.90
C LEU A 32 15.83 -15.39 8.15
N LYS A 33 16.37 -16.52 8.60
CA LYS A 33 15.59 -17.70 8.98
C LYS A 33 14.63 -17.39 10.13
N GLN A 34 15.09 -16.71 11.17
CA GLN A 34 14.23 -16.29 12.29
C GLN A 34 13.08 -15.41 11.83
N LEU A 35 13.35 -14.43 10.96
CA LEU A 35 12.32 -13.53 10.44
C LEU A 35 11.23 -14.23 9.61
N VAL A 36 11.58 -15.32 8.92
CA VAL A 36 10.63 -16.13 8.12
C VAL A 36 9.93 -17.18 8.98
N GLN A 37 10.62 -17.80 9.94
CA GLN A 37 10.03 -18.78 10.86
C GLN A 37 9.09 -18.13 11.87
N GLY A 38 9.42 -16.91 12.30
CA GLY A 38 8.66 -16.11 13.24
C GLY A 38 9.51 -15.59 14.38
N VAL A 39 9.22 -14.37 14.80
CA VAL A 39 9.80 -13.70 15.97
C VAL A 39 8.69 -13.29 16.92
N GLU A 40 8.98 -13.31 18.22
CA GLU A 40 8.04 -12.81 19.23
C GLU A 40 8.11 -11.28 19.30
N LEU A 41 6.95 -10.64 19.19
CA LEU A 41 6.80 -9.20 19.43
C LEU A 41 5.89 -8.97 20.65
N GLU A 42 5.85 -7.74 21.16
CA GLU A 42 4.99 -7.37 22.31
C GLU A 42 3.49 -7.69 22.12
N ASP A 43 3.02 -7.69 20.87
CA ASP A 43 1.63 -7.99 20.50
C ASP A 43 1.45 -9.39 19.90
N GLY A 44 2.41 -10.29 20.16
CA GLY A 44 2.40 -11.70 19.73
C GLY A 44 3.31 -12.01 18.54
N PRO A 45 3.35 -13.28 18.10
CA PRO A 45 4.28 -13.75 17.09
C PRO A 45 4.05 -13.07 15.73
N ALA A 46 5.13 -12.82 15.00
CA ALA A 46 5.12 -12.17 13.68
C ALA A 46 6.14 -12.83 12.75
N ARG A 47 5.83 -12.92 11.45
CA ARG A 47 6.78 -13.44 10.46
C ARG A 47 6.66 -12.71 9.12
N PHE A 48 7.73 -12.70 8.36
CA PHE A 48 7.68 -12.31 6.95
C PHE A 48 7.33 -13.56 6.15
N GLU A 49 6.45 -13.40 5.16
CA GLU A 49 6.19 -14.49 4.22
C GLU A 49 7.37 -14.67 3.26
N GLU A 50 8.09 -13.59 2.98
CA GLU A 50 9.28 -13.59 2.13
C GLU A 50 10.26 -12.50 2.55
N VAL A 51 11.56 -12.79 2.47
CA VAL A 51 12.66 -11.83 2.66
C VAL A 51 13.70 -12.03 1.58
N VAL A 52 13.86 -11.06 0.69
CA VAL A 52 14.77 -11.15 -0.46
C VAL A 52 15.81 -10.04 -0.39
N PHE A 53 17.10 -10.40 -0.42
CA PHE A 53 18.17 -9.42 -0.52
C PHE A 53 18.14 -8.71 -1.88
N SER A 54 18.31 -7.39 -1.87
CA SER A 54 18.16 -6.52 -3.04
C SER A 54 19.39 -5.64 -3.29
N GLY A 55 20.51 -5.95 -2.63
CA GLY A 55 21.76 -5.22 -2.77
C GLY A 55 22.06 -4.27 -1.62
N GLY A 56 23.14 -3.52 -1.76
CA GLY A 56 23.70 -2.66 -0.71
C GLY A 56 25.15 -3.04 -0.41
N GLU A 57 25.86 -2.12 0.22
CA GLU A 57 27.29 -2.24 0.53
C GLU A 57 27.57 -1.74 1.95
N GLY A 58 28.63 -2.28 2.55
CA GLY A 58 29.04 -1.95 3.91
C GLY A 58 27.93 -2.26 4.93
N SER A 59 27.63 -1.29 5.80
CA SER A 59 26.66 -1.45 6.88
C SER A 59 25.21 -1.23 6.47
N ASN A 60 24.91 -0.84 5.22
CA ASN A 60 23.55 -0.59 4.76
C ASN A 60 23.14 -1.58 3.67
N GLN A 61 22.10 -2.35 3.93
CA GLN A 61 21.61 -3.41 3.05
C GLN A 61 20.13 -3.21 2.75
N TRP A 62 19.70 -3.57 1.54
CA TRP A 62 18.32 -3.50 1.09
C TRP A 62 17.70 -4.89 1.02
N TYR A 63 16.46 -4.98 1.47
CA TYR A 63 15.63 -6.17 1.41
C TYR A 63 14.24 -5.83 0.89
N HIS A 64 13.67 -6.71 0.07
CA HIS A 64 12.23 -6.77 -0.15
C HIS A 64 11.62 -7.74 0.86
N VAL A 65 10.58 -7.31 1.57
CA VAL A 65 9.87 -8.13 2.55
C VAL A 65 8.37 -8.11 2.30
N VAL A 66 7.71 -9.25 2.48
CA VAL A 66 6.27 -9.43 2.27
C VAL A 66 5.56 -9.78 3.58
N LEU A 67 4.41 -9.12 3.82
CA LEU A 67 3.51 -9.39 4.95
C LEU A 67 2.07 -9.48 4.49
N MET A 68 1.27 -10.32 5.15
CA MET A 68 -0.18 -10.40 4.94
C MET A 68 -0.99 -9.53 5.93
N GLU A 69 -0.35 -9.05 7.00
CA GLU A 69 -0.93 -8.19 8.01
C GLU A 69 -0.31 -6.78 7.99
N GLY A 70 -0.62 -5.95 8.97
CA GLY A 70 -0.22 -4.56 9.02
C GLY A 70 -0.30 -3.98 10.42
N ARG A 71 0.28 -4.68 11.41
CA ARG A 71 0.35 -4.20 12.79
C ARG A 71 1.21 -2.94 12.88
N LYS A 72 1.01 -2.16 13.94
CA LYS A 72 1.69 -0.86 14.10
C LYS A 72 3.20 -1.05 14.09
N ARG A 73 3.88 -0.45 13.10
CA ARG A 73 5.35 -0.50 12.93
C ARG A 73 5.92 -1.92 12.83
N GLU A 74 5.12 -2.90 12.43
CA GLU A 74 5.45 -4.33 12.40
C GLU A 74 6.80 -4.63 11.74
N VAL A 75 7.02 -4.16 10.50
CA VAL A 75 8.29 -4.36 9.79
C VAL A 75 9.48 -3.90 10.62
N ARG A 76 9.39 -2.73 11.27
CA ARG A 76 10.51 -2.20 12.08
C ARG A 76 10.74 -3.05 13.32
N ARG A 77 9.67 -3.41 14.03
CA ARG A 77 9.74 -4.23 15.23
C ARG A 77 10.33 -5.62 14.94
N MET A 78 10.01 -6.21 13.80
CA MET A 78 10.57 -7.51 13.40
C MET A 78 12.07 -7.45 13.14
N TRP A 79 12.54 -6.44 12.39
CA TRP A 79 13.99 -6.24 12.20
C TRP A 79 14.70 -5.92 13.53
N GLU A 80 14.08 -5.12 14.39
CA GLU A 80 14.60 -4.78 15.72
C GLU A 80 14.69 -6.03 16.62
N ALA A 81 13.75 -6.98 16.52
CA ALA A 81 13.75 -8.22 17.28
C ALA A 81 14.93 -9.14 16.96
N VAL A 82 15.52 -9.03 15.76
CA VAL A 82 16.78 -9.71 15.40
C VAL A 82 18.02 -8.82 15.56
N GLY A 83 17.87 -7.65 16.19
CA GLY A 83 18.98 -6.74 16.52
C GLY A 83 19.41 -5.80 15.39
N VAL A 84 18.54 -5.55 14.40
CA VAL A 84 18.86 -4.69 13.24
C VAL A 84 17.89 -3.52 13.12
N VAL A 85 18.43 -2.35 12.82
CA VAL A 85 17.63 -1.11 12.73
C VAL A 85 17.23 -0.82 11.30
N VAL A 86 15.97 -0.39 11.09
CA VAL A 86 15.47 0.06 9.79
C VAL A 86 15.71 1.56 9.60
N ASN A 87 16.54 1.91 8.62
CA ASN A 87 16.85 3.30 8.28
C ASN A 87 15.91 3.88 7.21
N ARG A 88 15.44 3.07 6.26
CA ARG A 88 14.43 3.46 5.28
C ARG A 88 13.40 2.35 5.12
N LEU A 89 12.15 2.77 4.94
CA LEU A 89 11.03 1.86 4.73
C LEU A 89 10.13 2.47 3.67
N LYS A 90 9.89 1.74 2.58
CA LYS A 90 9.01 2.17 1.50
C LYS A 90 8.13 1.00 1.10
N ARG A 91 6.82 1.18 1.17
CA ARG A 91 5.88 0.20 0.60
C ARG A 91 5.95 0.31 -0.92
N VAL A 92 6.26 -0.79 -1.59
CA VAL A 92 6.42 -0.86 -3.04
C VAL A 92 5.29 -1.63 -3.72
N ARG A 93 4.51 -2.42 -2.96
CA ARG A 93 3.32 -3.12 -3.46
C ARG A 93 2.22 -3.22 -2.41
N TYR A 94 0.97 -3.18 -2.86
CA TYR A 94 -0.21 -3.45 -2.04
C TYR A 94 -1.20 -4.30 -2.84
N GLY A 95 -1.33 -5.58 -2.47
CA GLY A 95 -2.06 -6.57 -3.25
C GLY A 95 -1.57 -6.58 -4.70
N PRO A 96 -2.45 -6.37 -5.70
CA PRO A 96 -2.07 -6.36 -7.11
C PRO A 96 -1.42 -5.06 -7.56
N ILE A 97 -1.40 -4.00 -6.72
CA ILE A 97 -0.94 -2.67 -7.14
C ILE A 97 0.53 -2.50 -6.79
N ILE A 98 1.36 -2.32 -7.81
CA ILE A 98 2.77 -1.99 -7.69
C ILE A 98 2.94 -0.47 -7.75
N LEU A 99 3.80 0.07 -6.90
CA LEU A 99 4.12 1.49 -6.93
C LEU A 99 4.91 1.83 -8.20
N ASP A 100 4.25 2.58 -9.08
CA ASP A 100 4.86 3.10 -10.30
C ASP A 100 6.05 4.02 -9.98
N SER A 101 7.20 3.75 -10.61
CA SER A 101 8.44 4.50 -10.43
C SER A 101 8.32 5.97 -10.86
N LYS A 102 7.35 6.31 -11.71
CA LYS A 102 7.05 7.67 -12.15
C LYS A 102 6.37 8.49 -11.05
N VAL A 103 5.73 7.86 -10.07
CA VAL A 103 5.05 8.54 -8.97
C VAL A 103 6.07 8.94 -7.91
N LYS A 104 6.39 10.24 -7.87
CA LYS A 104 7.34 10.81 -6.90
C LYS A 104 6.70 10.96 -5.52
N SER A 105 7.54 11.12 -4.50
CA SER A 105 7.08 11.38 -3.13
C SER A 105 6.12 12.58 -3.09
N GLY A 106 5.00 12.42 -2.38
CA GLY A 106 3.95 13.44 -2.26
C GLY A 106 3.03 13.55 -3.47
N MET A 107 3.28 12.82 -4.56
CA MET A 107 2.41 12.80 -5.75
C MET A 107 1.48 11.60 -5.72
N TRP A 108 0.43 11.68 -6.53
CA TRP A 108 -0.53 10.61 -6.74
C TRP A 108 -0.85 10.49 -8.23
N ARG A 109 -1.32 9.31 -8.64
CA ARG A 109 -1.95 9.09 -9.94
C ARG A 109 -3.25 8.34 -9.74
N GLU A 110 -4.17 8.48 -10.68
CA GLU A 110 -5.32 7.59 -10.72
C GLU A 110 -4.90 6.19 -11.18
N LEU A 111 -5.62 5.19 -10.69
CA LEU A 111 -5.45 3.81 -11.12
C LEU A 111 -6.05 3.60 -12.50
N GLU A 112 -5.38 2.79 -13.33
CA GLU A 112 -5.91 2.36 -14.61
C GLU A 112 -7.10 1.40 -14.43
N LYS A 113 -7.92 1.24 -15.47
CA LYS A 113 -9.10 0.34 -15.40
C LYS A 113 -8.72 -1.12 -15.12
N SER A 114 -7.56 -1.57 -15.60
CA SER A 114 -6.99 -2.90 -15.30
C SER A 114 -6.73 -3.05 -13.81
N GLU A 115 -5.98 -2.12 -13.23
CA GLU A 115 -5.65 -2.08 -11.79
C GLU A 115 -6.89 -2.03 -10.90
N GLN A 116 -7.90 -1.24 -11.29
CA GLN A 116 -9.19 -1.20 -10.59
C GLN A 116 -9.89 -2.56 -10.61
N LYS A 117 -9.91 -3.24 -11.75
CA LYS A 117 -10.49 -4.59 -11.87
C LYS A 117 -9.74 -5.60 -11.02
N ASP A 118 -8.42 -5.51 -10.95
CA ASP A 118 -7.62 -6.42 -10.13
C ASP A 118 -7.91 -6.21 -8.63
N LEU A 119 -8.05 -4.97 -8.17
CA LEU A 119 -8.48 -4.66 -6.79
C LEU A 119 -9.88 -5.19 -6.47
N LEU A 120 -10.82 -5.05 -7.42
CA LEU A 120 -12.17 -5.60 -7.24
C LEU A 120 -12.14 -7.13 -7.19
N ARG A 121 -11.33 -7.78 -8.03
CA ARG A 121 -11.16 -9.24 -8.06
C ARG A 121 -10.65 -9.77 -6.72
N ILE A 122 -9.55 -9.20 -6.20
CA ILE A 122 -8.96 -9.68 -4.94
C ILE A 122 -9.85 -9.43 -3.71
N THR A 123 -10.78 -8.48 -3.80
CA THR A 123 -11.72 -8.18 -2.71
C THR A 123 -13.08 -8.86 -2.89
N GLY A 124 -13.26 -9.68 -3.94
CA GLY A 124 -14.52 -10.35 -4.25
C GLY A 124 -15.67 -9.39 -4.59
N LEU A 125 -15.34 -8.16 -5.00
CA LEU A 125 -16.30 -7.14 -5.37
C LEU A 125 -16.57 -7.17 -6.87
N ARG A 126 -17.82 -6.93 -7.26
CA ARG A 126 -18.22 -6.87 -8.67
C ARG A 126 -17.98 -5.47 -9.26
N ASP A 127 -17.54 -5.44 -10.51
CA ASP A 127 -17.34 -4.27 -11.37
C ASP A 127 -18.69 -3.66 -11.81
N LYS A 128 -19.50 -3.23 -10.85
CA LYS A 128 -20.72 -2.46 -11.09
C LYS A 128 -20.61 -1.02 -10.59
N ARG A 129 -19.43 -0.65 -10.07
CA ARG A 129 -19.21 0.63 -9.39
C ARG A 129 -18.59 1.62 -10.38
N ARG A 130 -19.16 2.82 -10.47
CA ARG A 130 -18.49 3.93 -11.16
C ARG A 130 -17.31 4.36 -10.30
N TRP A 131 -16.11 3.90 -10.64
CA TRP A 131 -14.89 4.52 -10.11
C TRP A 131 -14.94 6.01 -10.47
N GLY A 132 -14.57 6.86 -9.51
CA GLY A 132 -14.85 8.30 -9.54
C GLY A 132 -14.64 8.91 -10.92
N THR A 133 -15.69 9.46 -11.52
CA THR A 133 -15.56 10.24 -12.75
C THR A 133 -14.79 11.49 -12.39
N LEU A 134 -13.64 11.72 -13.03
CA LEU A 134 -12.85 12.94 -12.94
C LEU A 134 -13.79 14.15 -13.14
N LYS A 135 -14.20 14.81 -12.06
CA LYS A 135 -14.84 16.12 -12.20
C LYS A 135 -13.71 17.10 -12.46
N ARG A 136 -13.59 17.52 -13.72
CA ARG A 136 -12.82 18.73 -14.06
C ARG A 136 -13.28 19.86 -13.12
N PRO A 137 -12.39 20.54 -12.38
CA PRO A 137 -12.76 21.76 -11.68
C PRO A 137 -13.25 22.77 -12.74
N GLY A 138 -14.54 23.08 -12.76
CA GLY A 138 -15.08 24.14 -13.63
C GLY A 138 -16.27 23.79 -14.55
N SER A 139 -16.78 22.56 -14.60
CA SER A 139 -18.06 22.31 -15.31
C SER A 139 -19.25 22.75 -14.46
N ARG A 140 -19.38 24.08 -14.32
CA ARG A 140 -20.59 24.75 -13.86
C ARG A 140 -21.72 24.28 -14.76
N LEU A 141 -22.65 23.51 -14.20
CA LEU A 141 -23.95 23.25 -14.82
C LEU A 141 -24.48 24.60 -15.31
N GLU A 142 -24.64 24.75 -16.63
CA GLU A 142 -25.42 25.84 -17.21
C GLU A 142 -26.74 25.88 -16.45
N LYS A 143 -26.90 26.90 -15.60
CA LYS A 143 -28.19 27.22 -15.01
C LYS A 143 -29.09 27.50 -16.20
N LYS A 144 -30.04 26.59 -16.45
CA LYS A 144 -31.23 26.83 -17.28
C LYS A 144 -31.64 28.29 -17.11
N SER A 145 -31.53 29.05 -18.20
CA SER A 145 -32.04 30.41 -18.29
C SER A 145 -33.54 30.32 -17.99
N ARG A 146 -33.94 30.70 -16.77
CA ARG A 146 -35.34 30.99 -16.49
C ARG A 146 -35.55 32.40 -17.03
N PRO A 147 -36.44 32.62 -18.01
CA PRO A 147 -36.73 33.98 -18.44
C PRO A 147 -37.28 34.76 -17.24
N SER A 148 -36.80 36.00 -17.13
CA SER A 148 -37.10 36.89 -16.02
C SER A 148 -38.59 37.27 -15.98
N PRO A 149 -39.21 37.44 -14.80
CA PRO A 149 -40.65 37.76 -14.70
C PRO A 149 -41.02 39.18 -15.13
N TRP A 150 -40.05 40.05 -15.42
CA TRP A 150 -40.29 41.46 -15.74
C TRP A 150 -40.31 41.79 -17.23
N ALA A 151 -40.49 40.81 -18.12
CA ALA A 151 -40.78 41.07 -19.53
C ALA A 151 -42.21 41.62 -19.71
N ARG A 152 -42.46 42.86 -19.27
CA ARG A 152 -43.56 43.75 -19.68
C ARG A 152 -43.18 45.22 -19.41
N LYS A 153 -42.89 45.96 -20.47
CA LYS A 153 -43.67 47.13 -20.93
C LYS A 153 -43.10 47.62 -22.25
#